data_AF-A0A2S9GNJ6-F1
#
_entry.id   AF-A0A2S9GNJ6-F1
#
_cell.length_a   1.000
_cell.length_b   1.000
_cell.length_c   1.000
_cell.angle_alpha   90.00
_cell.angle_beta   90.00
_cell.angle_gamma   90.00
#
_symmetry.space_group_name_H-M   'P 1'
#
loop_
_entity.id
_entity.type
_entity.pdbx_description
1 polymer ?
#
loop_
_entity_poly.entity_id
_entity_poly.type
_entity_poly.pdbx_seq_one_letter_code
_entity_poly.pdbx_strand_id
1 'polypeptide(L)' 'VCAVPGPVTSTASAGCHELLRREGTVLVTRAQEIVEVMGRMGELADELEHPATALDGLSGVQRLVYEALPGRGTRTVD' A
#
# COMPACT_ATOMS: atom_id res chain seq x y z
N VAL A 1 4.50 -6.48 17.41
CA VAL A 1 3.63 -5.45 18.04
C VAL A 1 2.93 -4.69 16.93
N CYS A 2 1.67 -4.26 17.09
CA CYS A 2 0.97 -3.42 16.11
C CYS A 2 0.87 -1.99 16.65
N ALA A 3 1.10 -0.98 15.81
CA ALA A 3 1.02 0.43 16.21
C ALA A 3 0.23 1.26 15.19
N VAL A 4 -0.66 2.12 15.70
CA VAL A 4 -1.46 3.03 14.88
C VAL A 4 -0.76 4.39 14.80
N PRO A 5 -0.48 4.91 13.60
CA PRO A 5 0.09 6.24 13.47
C PRO A 5 -0.94 7.32 13.84
N GLY A 6 -0.45 8.43 14.37
CA GLY A 6 -1.26 9.61 14.63
C GLY A 6 -0.48 10.90 14.39
N PRO A 7 -1.14 12.08 14.57
CA PRO A 7 -0.52 13.38 14.31
C PRO A 7 0.78 13.57 15.10
N VAL A 8 1.84 14.07 14.44
CA VAL A 8 3.15 14.32 15.08
C VAL A 8 3.10 15.42 16.15
N THR A 9 2.06 16.25 16.12
CA THR A 9 1.78 17.28 17.13
C THR A 9 1.07 16.75 18.37
N SER A 10 0.61 15.49 18.35
CA SER A 10 -0.09 14.85 19.47
C SER A 10 0.88 14.06 20.34
N THR A 11 0.96 14.42 21.62
CA THR A 11 1.75 13.69 22.62
C THR A 11 1.31 12.24 22.78
N ALA A 12 0.02 11.94 22.56
CA ALA A 12 -0.52 10.59 22.60
C ALA A 12 0.06 9.66 21.53
N SER A 13 0.57 10.21 20.42
CA SER A 13 1.13 9.43 19.31
C SER A 13 2.62 9.13 19.46
N ALA A 14 3.33 9.84 20.35
CA ALA A 14 4.78 9.73 20.50
C ALA A 14 5.25 8.29 20.78
N GLY A 15 4.53 7.56 21.64
CA GLY A 15 4.85 6.16 21.93
C GLY A 15 4.69 5.23 20.72
N CYS A 16 3.67 5.44 19.90
CA CYS A 16 3.48 4.66 18.66
C CYS A 16 4.59 4.93 17.65
N HIS A 17 5.02 6.19 17.51
CA HIS A 17 6.14 6.55 16.63
C HIS A 17 7.46 5.89 17.06
N GLU A 18 7.73 5.82 18.37
CA GLU A 18 8.90 5.11 18.89
C GLU A 18 8.81 3.59 18.68
N LEU A 19 7.63 2.99 18.84
CA LEU A 19 7.43 1.56 18.58
C LEU A 19 7.68 1.23 17.11
N LEU A 20 7.24 2.06 16.17
CA LEU A 20 7.41 1.86 14.73
C LEU A 20 8.87 1.86 14.26
N ARG A 21 9.81 2.39 15.06
CA ARG A 21 11.26 2.33 14.77
C ARG A 21 11.90 1.00 15.13
N ARG A 22 11.22 0.13 15.87
CA ARG A 22 11.74 -1.16 16.33
C ARG A 22 11.48 -2.24 15.30
N GLU A 23 12.41 -3.17 15.15
CA GLU A 23 12.20 -4.36 14.34
C GLU A 23 11.01 -5.18 14.85
N GLY A 24 10.19 -5.71 13.94
CA GLY A 24 9.02 -6.51 14.26
C GLY A 24 7.78 -5.72 14.72
N THR A 25 7.80 -4.38 14.65
CA THR A 25 6.58 -3.58 14.77
C THR A 25 5.90 -3.45 13.42
N VAL A 26 4.60 -3.71 13.39
CA VAL A 26 3.75 -3.57 12.20
C VAL A 26 2.90 -2.30 12.33
N LEU A 27 2.95 -1.45 11.31
CA LEU A 27 2.05 -0.31 11.20
C LEU A 27 0.66 -0.81 10.81
N VAL A 28 -0.36 -0.38 11.54
CA VAL A 28 -1.76 -0.67 11.21
C VAL A 28 -2.61 0.60 11.27
N THR A 29 -3.62 0.71 10.44
CA THR A 29 -4.53 1.85 10.29
C THR A 29 -5.99 1.49 10.55
N ARG A 30 -6.32 0.19 10.52
CA ARG A 30 -7.66 -0.36 10.75
C ARG A 30 -7.58 -1.72 11.43
N ALA A 31 -8.71 -2.16 12.00
CA ALA A 31 -8.76 -3.40 12.77
C ALA A 31 -8.49 -4.66 11.93
N GLN A 32 -8.90 -4.66 10.66
CA GLN A 32 -8.74 -5.78 9.74
C GLN A 32 -7.27 -6.12 9.50
N GLU A 33 -6.38 -5.12 9.50
CA GLU A 33 -4.94 -5.35 9.37
C GLU A 33 -4.36 -6.06 10.59
N ILE A 34 -4.95 -5.89 11.77
CA ILE A 34 -4.55 -6.67 12.96
C ILE A 34 -4.94 -8.14 12.77
N VAL A 35 -6.12 -8.41 12.21
CA VAL A 35 -6.58 -9.77 11.90
C VAL A 35 -5.63 -10.43 10.91
N GLU A 36 -5.22 -9.72 9.85
CA GLU A 36 -4.26 -10.24 8.87
C GLU A 36 -2.90 -10.60 9.50
N VAL A 37 -2.37 -9.74 10.37
CA VAL A 37 -1.07 -9.99 11.03
C VAL A 37 -1.15 -11.18 11.99
N MET A 38 -2.29 -11.41 12.63
CA MET A 38 -2.51 -12.50 13.59
C MET A 38 -3.10 -13.76 12.97
N GLY A 39 -3.60 -13.67 11.74
CA GLY A 39 -4.34 -14.70 11.04
C GLY A 39 -3.44 -15.77 10.44
N ARG A 40 -4.08 -16.80 9.90
CA ARG A 40 -3.38 -17.83 9.10
C ARG A 40 -3.03 -17.30 7.72
N MET A 41 -2.08 -17.97 7.05
CA MET A 41 -1.78 -17.66 5.65
C MET A 41 -3.06 -17.70 4.82
N GLY A 42 -3.35 -16.61 4.11
CA GLY A 42 -4.55 -16.44 3.30
C GLY A 42 -5.72 -15.74 3.99
N GLU A 43 -5.66 -15.50 5.30
CA GLU A 43 -6.64 -14.68 6.03
C GLU A 43 -6.25 -13.19 5.92
N LEU A 44 -6.32 -12.65 4.69
CA LEU A 44 -5.94 -11.27 4.38
C LEU A 44 -7.05 -10.27 4.74
N ALA A 45 -6.68 -9.05 5.08
CA ALA A 45 -7.63 -7.96 5.20
C ALA A 45 -8.21 -7.61 3.82
N ASP A 46 -9.48 -7.19 3.80
CA ASP A 46 -10.14 -6.77 2.56
C ASP A 46 -9.34 -5.64 1.91
N GLU A 47 -9.12 -5.74 0.60
CA GLU A 47 -8.49 -4.68 -0.16
C GLU A 47 -9.31 -3.39 -0.03
N LEU A 48 -8.62 -2.27 0.23
CA LEU A 48 -9.29 -0.98 0.30
C LEU A 48 -9.84 -0.61 -1.08
N GLU A 49 -10.95 0.13 -1.11
CA GLU A 49 -11.43 0.69 -2.35
C GLU A 49 -10.42 1.72 -2.86
N HIS A 50 -9.91 1.48 -4.05
CA HIS A 50 -9.06 2.42 -4.77
C HIS A 50 -9.83 2.93 -6.00
N PRO A 51 -9.65 4.20 -6.41
CA PRO A 51 -10.25 4.69 -7.64
C PRO A 51 -9.79 3.84 -8.81
N ALA A 52 -10.74 3.18 -9.49
CA ALA A 52 -10.44 2.42 -10.69
C ALA A 52 -9.91 3.37 -11.78
N THR A 53 -8.80 2.99 -12.39
CA THR A 53 -8.17 3.72 -13.49
C THR A 53 -8.31 2.95 -14.80
N ALA A 54 -8.14 3.63 -15.93
CA ALA A 54 -8.12 2.98 -17.24
C ALA A 54 -6.98 1.95 -17.39
N LEU A 55 -5.97 1.99 -16.51
CA LEU A 55 -4.80 1.11 -16.55
C LEU A 55 -5.04 -0.22 -15.81
N ASP A 56 -6.00 -0.28 -14.91
CA ASP A 56 -6.22 -1.45 -14.04
C ASP A 56 -6.73 -2.67 -14.82
N GLY A 57 -7.38 -2.44 -15.95
CA GLY A 57 -7.88 -3.48 -16.84
C GLY A 57 -6.89 -3.95 -17.91
N LEU A 58 -5.66 -3.42 -17.94
CA LEU A 58 -4.68 -3.80 -18.95
C LEU A 58 -4.15 -5.21 -18.69
N SER A 59 -4.18 -6.05 -19.72
CA SER A 59 -3.40 -7.29 -19.74
C SER A 59 -1.91 -6.99 -19.62
N GLY A 60 -1.11 -8.00 -19.23
CA GLY A 60 0.34 -7.84 -19.12
C GLY A 60 1.01 -7.29 -20.38
N VAL A 61 0.58 -7.74 -21.57
CA VAL A 61 1.09 -7.24 -22.85
C VAL A 61 0.71 -5.77 -23.08
N GLN A 62 -0.55 -5.40 -22.81
CA GLN A 62 -1.00 -4.01 -22.97
C GLN A 62 -0.27 -3.06 -22.01
N ARG A 63 0.00 -3.51 -20.77
CA ARG A 63 0.79 -2.72 -19.80
C ARG A 63 2.21 -2.50 -20.27
N LEU A 64 2.88 -3.52 -20.80
CA LEU A 64 4.23 -3.40 -21.36
C LEU A 64 4.28 -2.40 -22.53
N VAL A 65 3.28 -2.42 -23.41
CA VAL A 65 3.17 -1.43 -24.50
C VAL A 65 2.96 -0.03 -23.95
N TYR A 66 2.06 0.14 -22.98
CA TYR A 66 1.82 1.44 -22.33
C TYR A 66 3.08 2.00 -21.67
N GLU A 67 3.83 1.18 -20.94
CA GLU A 67 5.10 1.55 -20.28
C GLU A 67 6.21 1.90 -21.27
N ALA A 68 6.16 1.37 -22.51
CA ALA A 68 7.14 1.70 -23.54
C ALA A 68 6.90 3.09 -24.19
N LEU A 69 5.71 3.68 -24.02
CA LEU A 69 5.37 4.99 -24.58
C LEU A 69 5.90 6.13 -23.70
N PRO A 70 6.44 7.21 -24.29
CA PRO A 70 6.89 8.35 -23.52
C PRO A 70 5.68 9.09 -22.95
N GLY A 71 5.78 9.59 -21.71
CA GLY A 71 4.69 10.36 -21.09
C GLY A 71 4.31 11.63 -21.88
N ARG A 72 5.20 12.12 -22.76
CA ARG A 72 4.95 13.15 -23.78
C ARG A 72 5.78 12.89 -25.03
N GLY A 73 5.23 13.19 -26.21
CA GLY A 73 5.91 13.00 -27.49
C GLY A 73 5.48 11.72 -28.20
N THR A 74 6.26 11.27 -29.18
CA THR A 74 5.98 10.07 -29.97
C THR A 74 7.16 9.10 -29.92
N ARG A 75 6.87 7.80 -30.04
CA ARG A 75 7.86 6.74 -30.19
C ARG A 75 7.48 5.88 -31.38
N THR A 76 8.43 5.62 -32.27
CA THR A 76 8.27 4.69 -33.40
C THR A 76 8.55 3.27 -32.95
N VAL A 77 8.06 2.29 -33.72
CA VAL A 77 8.29 0.87 -33.44
C VAL A 77 9.75 0.48 -33.73
N ASP A 78 10.36 1.16 -34.71
CA ASP A 78 11.80 1.09 -35.04
C ASP A 78 12.64 1.87 -34.02
#